data_AF-A0A482VJU3-F1
#
_entry.id   AF-A0A482VJU3-F1
#
_cell.length_a   1.000
_cell.length_b   1.000
_cell.length_c   1.000
_cell.angle_alpha   90.00
_cell.angle_beta   90.00
_cell.angle_gamma   90.00
#
_symmetry.space_group_name_H-M   'P 1'
#
loop_
_entity.id
_entity.type
_entity.pdbx_description
1 polymer ?
#
loop_
_entity_poly.entity_id
_entity_poly.type
_entity_poly.pdbx_seq_one_letter_code
_entity_poly.pdbx_strand_id
1 'polypeptide(L)'
;MEFIEEDYPKEDCLKICRILTIDIFQNKIVKLLLVFTLFIYSAIVLLQTYSFIVSFDYLSFLLYAPFYFSSFFIIIAIAGTLAITHHISESLQKLKLWKVDHADRKIVKKIQNKSKFLQAYVVYTTTLTLVTCCFHMFPSEEERALFYAFEIFEKYFPKWKDELSWIFLSCFLLLALVMPANFNQFVYVSSHVIFQIYILSSYAQKVDVACGDRNDLELTYNKTFQKKAEEFFITITALKWYLWNKENKQIYSIILANAIKPASFKFSERISVNFELGVGIGKLLYSVLSFLKQLK
;
A
#
# COMPACT_ATOMS: atom_id res chain seq x y z
N MET A 1 25.03 -6.80 18.93
CA MET A 1 23.86 -5.90 19.01
C MET A 1 22.69 -6.82 19.19
N GLU A 2 22.03 -6.72 20.33
CA GLU A 2 20.93 -7.61 20.71
C GLU A 2 19.66 -7.21 19.95
N PHE A 3 18.83 -8.20 19.60
CA PHE A 3 17.49 -7.96 19.08
C PHE A 3 16.68 -7.29 20.20
N ILE A 4 16.26 -6.04 19.98
CA ILE A 4 15.35 -5.34 20.89
C ILE A 4 14.06 -5.09 20.13
N GLU A 5 12.99 -5.70 20.64
CA GLU A 5 11.64 -5.61 20.09
C GLU A 5 11.11 -4.18 20.24
N GLU A 6 10.53 -3.63 19.18
CA GLU A 6 9.84 -2.35 19.21
C GLU A 6 8.51 -2.48 19.97
N ASP A 7 8.20 -1.51 20.86
CA ASP A 7 6.87 -1.43 21.50
C ASP A 7 5.85 -0.85 20.51
N TYR A 8 5.51 -1.64 19.48
CA TYR A 8 4.47 -1.29 18.50
C TYR A 8 3.08 -1.46 19.12
N PRO A 9 2.17 -0.46 19.04
CA PRO A 9 2.22 0.73 18.20
C PRO A 9 2.69 2.03 18.91
N LYS A 10 3.24 2.00 20.13
CA LYS A 10 3.56 3.22 20.87
C LYS A 10 4.72 4.03 20.29
N GLU A 11 5.78 3.35 19.87
CA GLU A 11 7.04 3.99 19.40
C GLU A 11 7.18 4.04 17.86
N ASP A 12 6.07 3.86 17.13
CA ASP A 12 6.06 3.80 15.67
C ASP A 12 6.63 5.07 15.02
N CYS A 13 7.74 4.92 14.30
CA CYS A 13 8.36 6.03 13.59
C CYS A 13 7.49 6.63 12.46
N LEU A 14 6.44 5.94 12.02
CA LEU A 14 5.46 6.37 11.00
C LEU A 14 4.08 6.68 11.62
N LYS A 15 4.05 7.12 12.89
CA LYS A 15 2.82 7.41 13.66
C LYS A 15 1.74 8.18 12.89
N ILE A 16 2.08 9.27 12.20
CA ILE A 16 1.08 10.07 11.46
C ILE A 16 0.46 9.24 10.33
N CYS A 17 1.29 8.50 9.58
CA CYS A 17 0.79 7.60 8.53
C CYS A 17 -0.16 6.55 9.12
N ARG A 18 0.21 5.92 10.24
CA ARG A 18 -0.65 4.94 10.90
C ARG A 18 -1.99 5.54 11.30
N ILE A 19 -1.99 6.72 11.92
CA ILE A 19 -3.23 7.37 12.36
C ILE A 19 -4.17 7.60 11.17
N LEU A 20 -3.65 8.23 10.10
CA LEU A 20 -4.45 8.61 8.94
C LEU A 20 -4.91 7.42 8.09
N THR A 21 -4.18 6.30 8.11
CA THR A 21 -4.42 5.18 7.20
C THR A 21 -4.98 3.94 7.89
N ILE A 22 -4.83 3.81 9.21
CA ILE A 22 -5.24 2.62 9.97
C ILE A 22 -6.14 3.02 11.14
N ASP A 23 -5.66 3.86 12.06
CA ASP A 23 -6.35 4.07 13.35
C ASP A 23 -7.74 4.71 13.16
N ILE A 24 -7.87 5.66 12.22
CA ILE A 24 -9.18 6.27 11.86
C ILE A 24 -10.19 5.21 11.41
N PHE A 25 -9.77 4.26 10.57
CA PHE A 25 -10.64 3.23 10.00
C PHE A 25 -10.91 2.06 10.96
N GLN A 26 -10.20 1.99 12.09
CA GLN A 26 -10.53 1.05 13.16
C GLN A 26 -11.72 1.52 14.00
N ASN A 27 -12.04 2.81 13.99
CA ASN A 27 -13.17 3.37 14.72
C ASN A 27 -14.51 2.77 14.23
N LYS A 28 -15.34 2.28 15.16
CA LYS A 28 -16.62 1.63 14.85
C LYS A 28 -17.60 2.54 14.11
N ILE A 29 -17.63 3.83 14.44
CA ILE A 29 -18.51 4.81 13.79
C ILE A 29 -18.07 5.01 12.34
N VAL A 30 -16.76 5.21 12.10
CA VAL A 30 -16.21 5.35 10.75
C VAL A 30 -16.50 4.09 9.92
N LYS A 31 -16.32 2.88 10.48
CA LYS A 31 -16.67 1.64 9.78
C LYS A 31 -18.15 1.55 9.40
N LEU A 32 -19.04 1.93 10.32
CA LEU A 32 -20.48 1.95 10.04
C LEU A 32 -20.82 2.92 8.91
N LEU A 33 -20.25 4.12 8.93
CA LEU A 33 -20.40 5.11 7.86
C LEU A 33 -19.88 4.58 6.52
N LEU A 34 -18.73 3.88 6.51
CA LEU A 34 -18.19 3.26 5.30
C LEU A 34 -19.08 2.15 4.75
N VAL A 35 -19.65 1.30 5.61
CA VAL A 35 -20.61 0.26 5.18
C VAL A 35 -21.86 0.91 4.56
N PHE A 36 -22.35 2.00 5.15
CA PHE A 36 -23.48 2.75 4.61
C PHE A 36 -23.14 3.38 3.25
N THR A 37 -21.99 4.03 3.11
CA THR A 37 -21.52 4.57 1.82
C THR A 37 -21.35 3.47 0.77
N LEU A 38 -20.78 2.32 1.15
CA LEU A 38 -20.64 1.17 0.26
C LEU A 38 -22.00 0.69 -0.27
N PHE A 39 -23.01 0.64 0.58
CA PHE A 39 -24.37 0.28 0.19
C PHE A 39 -24.96 1.29 -0.80
N ILE A 40 -24.84 2.60 -0.54
CA ILE A 40 -25.33 3.67 -1.43
C ILE A 40 -24.68 3.54 -2.81
N TYR A 41 -23.35 3.48 -2.88
CA TYR A 41 -22.63 3.41 -4.16
C TYR A 41 -22.94 2.11 -4.91
N SER A 42 -23.06 0.98 -4.21
CA SER A 42 -23.44 -0.28 -4.83
C SER A 42 -24.85 -0.22 -5.42
N ALA A 43 -25.80 0.37 -4.69
CA ALA A 43 -27.17 0.55 -5.19
C ALA A 43 -27.22 1.46 -6.42
N ILE A 44 -26.51 2.60 -6.40
CA ILE A 44 -26.45 3.52 -7.55
C ILE A 44 -25.83 2.84 -8.76
N VAL A 45 -24.70 2.13 -8.59
CA VAL A 45 -24.06 1.40 -9.69
C VAL A 45 -25.00 0.35 -10.26
N LEU A 46 -25.69 -0.45 -9.44
CA LEU A 46 -26.64 -1.46 -9.92
C LEU A 46 -27.82 -0.82 -10.69
N LEU A 47 -28.40 0.26 -10.18
CA LEU A 47 -29.46 0.99 -10.85
C LEU A 47 -28.99 1.59 -12.19
N GLN A 48 -27.79 2.16 -12.20
CA GLN A 48 -27.18 2.70 -13.42
C GLN A 48 -26.89 1.61 -14.45
N THR A 49 -26.32 0.48 -14.03
CA THR A 49 -26.11 -0.69 -14.90
C THR A 49 -27.43 -1.18 -15.50
N TYR A 50 -28.48 -1.29 -14.67
CA TYR A 50 -29.81 -1.68 -15.13
C TYR A 50 -30.37 -0.70 -16.18
N SER A 51 -30.30 0.61 -15.92
CA SER A 51 -30.74 1.64 -16.88
C SER A 51 -29.98 1.57 -18.20
N PHE A 52 -28.66 1.36 -18.16
CA PHE A 52 -27.87 1.20 -19.39
C PHE A 52 -28.23 -0.05 -20.19
N ILE A 53 -28.63 -1.14 -19.52
CA ILE A 53 -29.06 -2.36 -20.21
C ILE A 53 -30.44 -2.18 -20.85
N VAL A 54 -31.38 -1.56 -20.13
CA VAL A 54 -32.78 -1.48 -20.58
C VAL A 54 -33.02 -0.35 -21.59
N SER A 55 -32.43 0.82 -21.35
CA SER A 55 -32.59 2.02 -22.16
C SER A 55 -31.23 2.52 -22.64
N PHE A 56 -30.54 1.69 -23.41
CA PHE A 56 -29.21 2.02 -23.90
C PHE A 56 -29.27 3.22 -24.87
N ASP A 57 -28.77 4.36 -24.41
CA ASP A 57 -28.39 5.49 -25.25
C ASP A 57 -26.88 5.69 -25.18
N TYR A 58 -26.24 5.69 -26.35
CA TYR A 58 -24.80 5.83 -26.47
C TYR A 58 -24.30 7.18 -25.94
N LEU A 59 -25.05 8.26 -26.17
CA LEU A 59 -24.66 9.59 -25.72
C LEU A 59 -24.72 9.70 -24.20
N SER A 60 -25.81 9.25 -23.58
CA SER A 60 -25.88 9.11 -22.12
C SER A 60 -24.77 8.22 -21.56
N PHE A 61 -24.52 7.06 -22.17
CA PHE A 61 -23.47 6.15 -21.71
C PHE A 61 -22.08 6.84 -21.71
N LEU A 62 -21.72 7.52 -22.80
CA LEU A 62 -20.46 8.27 -22.88
C LEU A 62 -20.36 9.38 -21.83
N LEU A 63 -21.46 10.12 -21.62
CA LEU A 63 -21.51 11.22 -20.65
C LEU A 63 -21.26 10.73 -19.21
N TYR A 64 -21.90 9.62 -18.84
CA TYR A 64 -21.86 9.09 -17.47
C TYR A 64 -20.76 8.05 -17.22
N ALA A 65 -20.10 7.54 -18.27
CA ALA A 65 -19.09 6.49 -18.18
C ALA A 65 -17.95 6.81 -17.19
N PRO A 66 -17.35 8.02 -17.16
CA PRO A 66 -16.26 8.33 -16.23
C PRO A 66 -16.67 8.11 -14.76
N PHE A 67 -17.86 8.59 -14.36
CA PHE A 67 -18.35 8.43 -13.01
C PHE A 67 -18.76 6.97 -12.71
N TYR A 68 -19.37 6.30 -13.67
CA TYR A 68 -19.74 4.88 -13.56
C TYR A 68 -18.52 4.00 -13.27
N PHE A 69 -17.45 4.12 -14.07
CA PHE A 69 -16.21 3.36 -13.85
C PHE A 69 -15.49 3.77 -12.57
N SER A 70 -15.49 5.06 -12.23
CA SER A 70 -14.91 5.55 -10.96
C SER A 70 -15.64 4.99 -9.74
N SER A 71 -16.94 4.75 -9.84
CA SER A 71 -17.75 4.19 -8.76
C SER A 71 -17.34 2.75 -8.41
N PHE A 72 -16.90 1.93 -9.38
CA PHE A 72 -16.33 0.60 -9.08
C PHE A 72 -15.04 0.72 -8.28
N PHE A 73 -14.17 1.68 -8.63
CA PHE A 73 -12.94 1.91 -7.88
C PHE A 73 -13.25 2.38 -6.45
N ILE A 74 -14.25 3.25 -6.27
CA ILE A 74 -14.74 3.67 -4.95
C ILE A 74 -15.23 2.47 -4.12
N ILE A 75 -16.06 1.60 -4.71
CA ILE A 75 -16.59 0.39 -4.04
C ILE A 75 -15.45 -0.52 -3.60
N ILE A 76 -14.50 -0.80 -4.51
CA ILE A 76 -13.32 -1.62 -4.21
C ILE A 76 -12.47 -0.95 -3.12
N ALA A 77 -12.32 0.38 -3.17
CA ALA A 77 -11.51 1.09 -2.20
C ALA A 77 -12.10 1.02 -0.78
N ILE A 78 -13.42 1.20 -0.65
CA ILE A 78 -14.13 1.08 0.63
C ILE A 78 -14.06 -0.37 1.13
N ALA A 79 -14.38 -1.34 0.28
CA ALA A 79 -14.36 -2.75 0.64
C ALA A 79 -12.95 -3.20 1.07
N GLY A 80 -11.91 -2.80 0.33
CA GLY A 80 -10.51 -3.04 0.67
C GLY A 80 -10.12 -2.43 2.00
N THR A 81 -10.50 -1.16 2.24
CA THR A 81 -10.23 -0.49 3.53
C THR A 81 -10.89 -1.25 4.69
N LEU A 82 -12.16 -1.66 4.55
CA LEU A 82 -12.87 -2.40 5.59
C LEU A 82 -12.24 -3.77 5.88
N ALA A 83 -11.78 -4.48 4.84
CA ALA A 83 -11.20 -5.82 4.98
C ALA A 83 -9.75 -5.78 5.50
N ILE A 84 -8.91 -4.91 4.94
CA ILE A 84 -7.45 -4.98 5.09
C ILE A 84 -6.96 -4.28 6.36
N THR A 85 -7.61 -3.19 6.79
CA THR A 85 -7.12 -2.34 7.89
C THR A 85 -6.83 -3.12 9.18
N HIS A 86 -7.74 -4.03 9.57
CA HIS A 86 -7.57 -4.81 10.78
C HIS A 86 -6.39 -5.78 10.66
N HIS A 87 -6.30 -6.47 9.51
CA HIS A 87 -5.24 -7.44 9.25
C HIS A 87 -3.86 -6.80 9.17
N ILE A 88 -3.72 -5.58 8.64
CA ILE A 88 -2.44 -4.86 8.65
C ILE A 88 -1.96 -4.62 10.08
N SER A 89 -2.84 -4.06 10.93
CA SER A 89 -2.50 -3.75 12.32
C SER A 89 -2.09 -5.00 13.11
N GLU A 90 -2.87 -6.08 12.96
CA GLU A 90 -2.59 -7.36 13.61
C GLU A 90 -1.31 -8.01 13.06
N SER A 91 -1.06 -7.94 11.74
CA SER A 91 0.14 -8.50 11.12
C SER A 91 1.39 -7.77 11.59
N LEU A 92 1.36 -6.44 11.67
CA LEU A 92 2.49 -5.66 12.17
C LEU A 92 2.75 -5.91 13.66
N GLN A 93 1.71 -6.12 14.48
CA GLN A 93 1.90 -6.52 15.89
C GLN A 93 2.53 -7.91 16.03
N LYS A 94 2.19 -8.84 15.13
CA LYS A 94 2.75 -10.20 15.13
C LYS A 94 4.19 -10.24 14.58
N LEU A 95 4.55 -9.30 13.71
CA LEU A 95 5.91 -9.13 13.25
C LEU A 95 6.69 -8.46 14.38
N LYS A 96 7.57 -9.21 15.05
CA LYS A 96 8.49 -8.65 16.04
C LYS A 96 9.47 -7.70 15.36
N LEU A 97 9.12 -6.42 15.26
CA LEU A 97 9.92 -5.41 14.58
C LEU A 97 11.13 -5.02 15.43
N TRP A 98 12.28 -4.78 14.79
CA TRP A 98 13.42 -4.17 15.47
C TRP A 98 13.15 -2.72 15.80
N LYS A 99 13.48 -2.34 17.03
CA LYS A 99 13.47 -0.95 17.45
C LYS A 99 14.50 -0.13 16.68
N VAL A 100 14.03 0.90 15.99
CA VAL A 100 14.85 1.76 15.11
C VAL A 100 16.00 2.41 15.86
N ASP A 101 15.79 2.87 17.10
CA ASP A 101 16.79 3.62 17.87
C ASP A 101 18.05 2.81 18.24
N HIS A 102 17.97 1.49 18.16
CA HIS A 102 19.13 0.63 18.38
C HIS A 102 19.98 0.43 17.12
N ALA A 103 19.58 0.90 15.95
CA ALA A 103 20.40 0.78 14.74
C ALA A 103 21.61 1.75 14.76
N ASP A 104 22.50 1.61 13.77
CA ASP A 104 23.58 2.58 13.58
C ASP A 104 23.06 4.00 13.41
N ARG A 105 23.71 4.99 14.04
CA ARG A 105 23.34 6.41 13.95
C ARG A 105 23.11 6.89 12.50
N LYS A 106 23.89 6.38 11.54
CA LYS A 106 23.73 6.68 10.10
C LYS A 106 22.42 6.12 9.54
N ILE A 107 22.06 4.88 9.92
CA ILE A 107 20.80 4.23 9.52
C ILE A 107 19.61 4.87 10.21
N VAL A 108 19.70 5.14 11.52
CA VAL A 108 18.67 5.86 12.28
C VAL A 108 18.34 7.18 11.61
N LYS A 109 19.36 8.00 11.31
CA LYS A 109 19.17 9.28 10.61
C LYS A 109 18.53 9.11 9.23
N LYS A 110 18.91 8.06 8.49
CA LYS A 110 18.33 7.74 7.17
C LYS A 110 16.84 7.36 7.28
N ILE A 111 16.49 6.50 8.24
CA ILE A 111 15.11 6.08 8.52
C ILE A 111 14.27 7.28 8.96
N GLN A 112 14.77 8.10 9.89
CA GLN A 112 14.08 9.30 10.36
C GLN A 112 13.81 10.30 9.23
N ASN A 113 14.80 10.56 8.36
CA ASN A 113 14.61 11.46 7.21
C ASN A 113 13.55 10.92 6.23
N LYS A 114 13.61 9.63 5.91
CA LYS A 114 12.64 8.98 5.02
C LYS A 114 11.24 8.94 5.64
N SER A 115 11.15 8.65 6.94
CA SER A 115 9.89 8.69 7.68
C SER A 115 9.25 10.09 7.65
N LYS A 116 10.02 11.16 7.92
CA LYS A 116 9.51 12.53 7.84
C LYS A 116 8.97 12.86 6.46
N PHE A 117 9.69 12.49 5.40
CA PHE A 117 9.23 12.66 4.02
C PHE A 117 7.91 11.91 3.75
N LEU A 118 7.82 10.64 4.16
CA LEU A 118 6.62 9.83 3.97
C LEU A 118 5.41 10.38 4.74
N GLN A 119 5.61 10.83 5.98
CA GLN A 119 4.55 11.46 6.77
C GLN A 119 4.06 12.75 6.10
N ALA A 120 4.98 13.60 5.61
CA ALA A 120 4.61 14.79 4.86
C ALA A 120 3.84 14.46 3.57
N TYR A 121 4.26 13.42 2.85
CA TYR A 121 3.57 12.94 1.65
C TYR A 121 2.14 12.45 1.95
N VAL A 122 1.95 11.65 3.00
CA VAL A 122 0.61 11.15 3.39
C VAL A 122 -0.30 12.29 3.84
N VAL A 123 0.22 13.26 4.61
CA VAL A 123 -0.54 14.45 5.00
C VAL A 123 -0.94 15.27 3.77
N TYR A 124 0.01 15.53 2.86
CA TYR A 124 -0.24 16.28 1.62
C TYR A 124 -1.29 15.61 0.75
N THR A 125 -1.14 14.32 0.45
CA THR A 125 -2.10 13.58 -0.38
C THR A 125 -3.49 13.54 0.24
N THR A 126 -3.60 13.28 1.55
CA THR A 126 -4.88 13.28 2.26
C THR A 126 -5.53 14.66 2.23
N THR A 127 -4.76 15.73 2.42
CA THR A 127 -5.25 17.11 2.38
C THR A 127 -5.74 17.49 0.99
N LEU A 128 -4.98 17.12 -0.04
CA LEU A 128 -5.36 17.35 -1.42
C LEU A 128 -6.68 16.64 -1.76
N THR A 129 -6.83 15.37 -1.38
CA THR A 129 -8.08 14.63 -1.61
C THR A 129 -9.25 15.25 -0.83
N LEU A 130 -9.04 15.67 0.43
CA LEU A 130 -10.06 16.38 1.21
C LEU A 130 -10.53 17.66 0.51
N VAL A 131 -9.61 18.49 0.04
CA VAL A 131 -9.95 19.72 -0.69
C VAL A 131 -10.71 19.40 -1.98
N THR A 132 -10.24 18.43 -2.78
CA THR A 132 -10.93 18.01 -4.01
C THR A 132 -12.34 17.48 -3.74
N CYS A 133 -12.53 16.65 -2.73
CA CYS A 133 -13.84 16.12 -2.37
C CYS A 133 -14.78 17.18 -1.79
N CYS A 134 -14.25 18.19 -1.07
CA CYS A 134 -15.04 19.34 -0.65
C CYS A 134 -15.57 20.13 -1.85
N PHE A 135 -14.78 20.32 -2.92
CA PHE A 135 -15.28 20.93 -4.15
C PHE A 135 -16.39 20.10 -4.80
N HIS A 136 -16.23 18.77 -4.86
CA HIS A 136 -17.27 17.87 -5.39
C HIS A 136 -18.55 17.82 -4.54
N MET A 137 -18.52 18.22 -3.27
CA MET A 137 -19.72 18.31 -2.43
C MET A 137 -20.64 19.47 -2.83
N PHE A 138 -20.12 20.48 -3.52
CA PHE A 138 -20.87 21.63 -4.03
C PHE A 138 -20.77 21.70 -5.55
N PRO A 139 -21.27 20.69 -6.27
CA PRO A 139 -21.11 20.63 -7.71
C PRO A 139 -21.89 21.76 -8.39
N SER A 140 -21.32 22.32 -9.46
CA SER A 140 -22.05 23.20 -10.37
C SER A 140 -23.18 22.43 -11.07
N GLU A 141 -24.14 23.13 -11.70
CA GLU A 141 -25.21 22.47 -12.47
C GLU A 141 -24.66 21.60 -13.61
N GLU A 142 -23.58 22.02 -14.26
CA GLU A 142 -22.90 21.22 -15.28
C GLU A 142 -22.26 19.96 -14.69
N GLU A 143 -21.67 20.05 -13.50
CA GLU A 143 -21.10 18.90 -12.80
C GLU A 143 -22.20 17.96 -12.30
N ARG A 144 -23.35 18.48 -11.86
CA ARG A 144 -24.52 17.66 -11.51
C ARG A 144 -24.95 16.77 -12.67
N ALA A 145 -24.90 17.29 -13.90
CA ALA A 145 -25.21 16.52 -15.09
C ALA A 145 -24.25 15.34 -15.35
N LEU A 146 -23.11 15.24 -14.66
CA LEU A 146 -22.19 14.09 -14.74
C LEU A 146 -22.56 12.95 -13.78
N PHE A 147 -23.41 13.21 -12.78
CA PHE A 147 -23.81 12.20 -11.79
C PHE A 147 -25.18 11.62 -12.13
N TYR A 148 -25.20 10.41 -12.70
CA TYR A 148 -26.43 9.69 -13.03
C TYR A 148 -27.37 9.47 -11.83
N ALA A 149 -26.81 9.47 -10.60
CA ALA A 149 -27.58 9.38 -9.36
C ALA A 149 -28.66 10.47 -9.25
N PHE A 150 -28.37 11.71 -9.67
CA PHE A 150 -29.34 12.81 -9.60
C PHE A 150 -30.52 12.59 -10.55
N GLU A 151 -30.27 12.06 -11.75
CA GLU A 151 -31.34 11.71 -12.70
C GLU A 151 -32.25 10.61 -12.13
N ILE A 152 -31.66 9.60 -11.46
CA ILE A 152 -32.42 8.56 -10.76
C ILE A 152 -33.31 9.19 -9.67
N PHE A 153 -32.75 10.08 -8.85
CA PHE A 153 -33.50 10.70 -7.74
C PHE A 153 -34.64 11.56 -8.25
N GLU A 154 -34.41 12.36 -9.29
CA GLU A 154 -35.44 13.19 -9.88
C GLU A 154 -36.56 12.36 -10.52
N LYS A 155 -36.21 11.29 -11.24
CA LYS A 155 -37.16 10.43 -11.94
C LYS A 155 -38.01 9.57 -11.01
N TYR A 156 -37.39 8.94 -10.01
CA TYR A 156 -38.06 7.94 -9.17
C TYR A 156 -38.47 8.46 -7.79
N PHE A 157 -37.81 9.50 -7.28
CA PHE A 157 -38.02 10.03 -5.92
C PHE A 157 -38.15 11.57 -5.91
N PRO A 158 -39.03 12.17 -6.73
CA PRO A 158 -39.05 13.63 -6.93
C PRO A 158 -39.30 14.43 -5.64
N LYS A 159 -40.02 13.85 -4.67
CA LYS A 159 -40.29 14.47 -3.36
C LYS A 159 -39.09 14.53 -2.42
N TRP A 160 -38.11 13.64 -2.61
CA TRP A 160 -36.94 13.46 -1.74
C TRP A 160 -35.63 13.70 -2.48
N LYS A 161 -35.69 14.28 -3.69
CA LYS A 161 -34.54 14.34 -4.59
C LYS A 161 -33.41 15.16 -3.99
N ASP A 162 -33.73 16.24 -3.28
CA ASP A 162 -32.75 17.13 -2.68
C ASP A 162 -32.09 16.48 -1.46
N GLU A 163 -32.87 15.83 -0.58
CA GLU A 163 -32.34 15.12 0.59
C GLU A 163 -31.45 13.94 0.17
N LEU A 164 -31.89 13.13 -0.79
CA LEU A 164 -31.09 12.02 -1.32
C LEU A 164 -29.82 12.52 -2.00
N SER A 165 -29.90 13.64 -2.72
CA SER A 165 -28.73 14.28 -3.32
C SER A 165 -27.72 14.73 -2.27
N TRP A 166 -28.17 15.35 -1.18
CA TRP A 166 -27.31 15.76 -0.08
C TRP A 166 -26.69 14.57 0.66
N ILE A 167 -27.44 13.50 0.89
CA ILE A 167 -26.91 12.27 1.50
C ILE A 167 -25.82 11.67 0.60
N PHE A 168 -26.07 11.57 -0.70
CA PHE A 168 -25.09 11.09 -1.68
C PHE A 168 -23.85 12.00 -1.73
N LEU A 169 -24.01 13.32 -1.77
CA LEU A 169 -22.92 14.28 -1.80
C LEU A 169 -22.10 14.27 -0.49
N SER A 170 -22.74 14.09 0.66
CA SER A 170 -22.03 14.00 1.94
C SER A 170 -21.07 12.81 2.02
N CYS A 171 -21.31 11.75 1.23
CA CYS A 171 -20.42 10.60 1.15
C CYS A 171 -19.04 10.98 0.58
N PHE A 172 -18.91 12.05 -0.21
CA PHE A 172 -17.61 12.47 -0.75
C PHE A 172 -16.61 12.84 0.34
N LEU A 173 -17.05 13.32 1.50
CA LEU A 173 -16.17 13.57 2.65
C LEU A 173 -15.53 12.28 3.18
N LEU A 174 -16.26 11.17 3.17
CA LEU A 174 -15.71 9.87 3.55
C LEU A 174 -14.80 9.32 2.46
N LEU A 175 -15.16 9.52 1.18
CA LEU A 175 -14.32 9.13 0.05
C LEU A 175 -12.97 9.84 0.07
N ALA A 176 -12.94 11.10 0.52
CA ALA A 176 -11.71 11.85 0.66
C ALA A 176 -10.65 11.14 1.52
N LEU A 177 -11.10 10.43 2.55
CA LEU A 177 -10.24 9.66 3.44
C LEU A 177 -9.92 8.29 2.86
N VAL A 178 -10.93 7.60 2.32
CA VAL A 178 -10.79 6.20 1.86
C VAL A 178 -9.96 6.07 0.58
N MET A 179 -10.15 6.98 -0.37
CA MET A 179 -9.51 6.89 -1.68
C MET A 179 -7.97 6.81 -1.59
N PRO A 180 -7.28 7.68 -0.81
CA PRO A 180 -5.84 7.55 -0.62
C PRO A 180 -5.47 6.46 0.42
N ALA A 181 -6.41 5.98 1.25
CA ALA A 181 -6.11 5.10 2.38
C ALA A 181 -5.43 3.80 1.94
N ASN A 182 -5.98 3.04 0.99
CA ASN A 182 -5.40 1.75 0.58
C ASN A 182 -3.97 1.88 0.06
N PHE A 183 -3.71 2.90 -0.75
CA PHE A 183 -2.36 3.14 -1.26
C PHE A 183 -1.41 3.56 -0.14
N ASN A 184 -1.86 4.45 0.76
CA ASN A 184 -1.05 4.89 1.88
C ASN A 184 -0.83 3.78 2.93
N GLN A 185 -1.77 2.84 3.09
CA GLN A 185 -1.60 1.61 3.87
C GLN A 185 -0.50 0.73 3.27
N PHE A 186 -0.50 0.56 1.94
CA PHE A 186 0.56 -0.18 1.25
C PHE A 186 1.93 0.50 1.41
N VAL A 187 1.98 1.83 1.25
CA VAL A 187 3.20 2.62 1.49
C VAL A 187 3.67 2.48 2.93
N TYR A 188 2.76 2.51 3.90
CA TYR A 188 3.06 2.35 5.32
C TYR A 188 3.69 0.98 5.63
N VAL A 189 3.04 -0.11 5.21
CA VAL A 189 3.55 -1.47 5.41
C VAL A 189 4.89 -1.68 4.70
N SER A 190 4.98 -1.28 3.44
CA SER A 190 6.21 -1.43 2.65
C SER A 190 7.37 -0.63 3.25
N SER A 191 7.09 0.54 3.83
CA SER A 191 8.11 1.36 4.48
C SER A 191 8.66 0.70 5.75
N HIS A 192 7.79 0.08 6.56
CA HIS A 192 8.23 -0.73 7.71
C HIS A 192 9.14 -1.88 7.26
N VAL A 193 8.77 -2.63 6.22
CA VAL A 193 9.62 -3.69 5.66
C VAL A 193 10.98 -3.13 5.20
N ILE A 194 10.99 -2.00 4.49
CA ILE A 194 12.23 -1.36 4.04
C ILE A 194 13.11 -0.92 5.22
N PHE A 195 12.52 -0.40 6.30
CA PHE A 195 13.27 -0.01 7.49
C PHE A 195 13.90 -1.21 8.18
N GLN A 196 13.18 -2.33 8.32
CA GLN A 196 13.73 -3.57 8.84
C GLN A 196 14.89 -4.09 7.97
N ILE A 197 14.79 -3.99 6.64
CA ILE A 197 15.89 -4.34 5.71
C ILE A 197 17.10 -3.42 5.91
N TYR A 198 16.91 -2.12 6.13
CA TYR A 198 18.03 -1.21 6.40
C TYR A 198 18.77 -1.55 7.70
N ILE A 199 18.04 -1.91 8.76
CA ILE A 199 18.62 -2.32 10.04
C ILE A 199 19.40 -3.64 9.84
N LEU A 200 18.77 -4.63 9.20
CA LEU A 200 19.39 -5.91 8.91
C LEU A 200 20.67 -5.79 8.08
N SER A 201 20.62 -4.97 7.03
CA SER A 201 21.77 -4.74 6.14
C SER A 201 22.95 -4.08 6.88
N SER A 202 22.68 -3.14 7.79
CA SER A 202 23.72 -2.54 8.62
C SER A 202 24.33 -3.55 9.60
N TYR A 203 23.53 -4.46 10.14
CA TYR A 203 24.05 -5.56 10.94
C TYR A 203 24.97 -6.48 10.13
N ALA A 204 24.53 -6.91 8.94
CA ALA A 204 25.31 -7.76 8.05
C ALA A 204 26.66 -7.13 7.67
N GLN A 205 26.67 -5.84 7.34
CA GLN A 205 27.91 -5.11 7.05
C GLN A 205 28.88 -5.06 8.23
N LYS A 206 28.39 -4.94 9.47
CA LYS A 206 29.28 -5.00 10.65
C LYS A 206 29.88 -6.37 10.86
N VAL A 207 29.11 -7.43 10.58
CA VAL A 207 29.63 -8.80 10.65
C VAL A 207 30.73 -8.97 9.62
N ASP A 208 30.48 -8.56 8.38
CA ASP A 208 31.44 -8.60 7.27
C ASP A 208 32.75 -7.86 7.59
N VAL A 209 32.67 -6.60 8.03
CA VAL A 209 33.85 -5.81 8.44
C VAL A 209 34.58 -6.43 9.63
N ALA A 210 33.88 -7.01 10.61
CA ALA A 210 34.51 -7.68 11.75
C ALA A 210 35.24 -8.97 11.33
N CYS A 211 34.82 -9.60 10.24
CA CYS A 211 35.48 -10.76 9.66
C CYS A 211 36.79 -10.34 8.96
N GLY A 212 36.81 -9.20 8.29
CA GLY A 212 37.98 -8.74 7.52
C GLY A 212 38.28 -9.66 6.33
N ASP A 213 39.46 -9.51 5.71
CA ASP A 213 39.93 -10.35 4.60
C ASP A 213 40.47 -11.72 5.10
N ARG A 214 39.84 -12.27 6.13
CA ARG A 214 40.25 -13.56 6.73
C ARG A 214 39.81 -14.70 5.84
N ASN A 215 40.70 -15.67 5.68
CA ASN A 215 40.45 -16.87 4.88
C ASN A 215 39.17 -17.57 5.38
N ASP A 216 38.31 -18.03 4.48
CA ASP A 216 37.02 -18.69 4.82
C ASP A 216 37.19 -19.86 5.82
N LEU A 217 38.36 -20.51 5.79
CA LEU A 217 38.75 -21.56 6.73
C LEU A 217 38.99 -21.05 8.17
N GLU A 218 39.53 -19.86 8.36
CA GLU A 218 39.75 -19.30 9.71
C GLU A 218 38.45 -18.80 10.33
N LEU A 219 37.53 -18.29 9.51
CA LEU A 219 36.20 -17.86 9.94
C LEU A 219 35.35 -19.05 10.42
N THR A 220 35.49 -20.21 9.78
CA THR A 220 34.79 -21.44 10.19
C THR A 220 35.24 -21.99 11.54
N TYR A 221 36.37 -21.56 12.12
CA TYR A 221 36.78 -21.96 13.49
C TYR A 221 36.67 -20.82 14.52
N ASN A 222 36.28 -19.63 14.10
CA ASN A 222 36.13 -18.49 15.01
C ASN A 222 34.80 -18.58 15.79
N LYS A 223 34.87 -18.98 17.06
CA LYS A 223 33.70 -19.14 17.94
C LYS A 223 32.82 -17.88 18.04
N THR A 224 33.40 -16.69 17.96
CA THR A 224 32.65 -15.43 18.03
C THR A 224 31.89 -15.16 16.74
N PHE A 225 32.48 -15.53 15.59
CA PHE A 225 31.80 -15.48 14.30
C PHE A 225 30.69 -16.52 14.22
N GLN A 226 30.99 -17.77 14.56
CA GLN A 226 30.00 -18.85 14.60
C GLN A 226 28.82 -18.47 15.49
N LYS A 227 29.05 -17.93 16.69
CA LYS A 227 27.97 -17.49 17.58
C LYS A 227 27.13 -16.37 17.00
N LYS A 228 27.72 -15.37 16.33
CA LYS A 228 26.97 -14.29 15.67
C LYS A 228 26.23 -14.75 14.41
N ALA A 229 26.83 -15.63 13.63
CA ALA A 229 26.22 -16.24 12.45
C ALA A 229 25.08 -17.18 12.87
N GLU A 230 25.23 -17.91 13.97
CA GLU A 230 24.21 -18.74 14.59
C GLU A 230 23.08 -17.87 15.17
N GLU A 231 23.37 -16.77 15.87
CA GLU A 231 22.36 -15.79 16.31
C GLU A 231 21.58 -15.18 15.12
N PHE A 232 22.27 -14.84 14.04
CA PHE A 232 21.66 -14.35 12.80
C PHE A 232 20.80 -15.43 12.12
N PHE A 233 21.30 -16.66 12.03
CA PHE A 233 20.60 -17.80 11.47
C PHE A 233 19.39 -18.21 12.32
N ILE A 234 19.50 -18.23 13.64
CA ILE A 234 18.39 -18.45 14.59
C ILE A 234 17.36 -17.34 14.45
N THR A 235 17.78 -16.08 14.30
CA THR A 235 16.85 -14.96 14.10
C THR A 235 16.08 -15.10 12.78
N ILE A 236 16.77 -15.50 11.70
CA ILE A 236 16.14 -15.76 10.39
C ILE A 236 15.23 -17.00 10.45
N THR A 237 15.63 -18.08 11.13
CA THR A 237 14.85 -19.33 11.21
C THR A 237 13.70 -19.29 12.23
N ALA A 238 13.76 -18.40 13.22
CA ALA A 238 12.67 -18.13 14.15
C ALA A 238 11.48 -17.40 13.50
N LEU A 239 11.68 -16.79 12.32
CA LEU A 239 10.60 -16.28 11.49
C LEU A 239 9.78 -17.46 10.96
N LYS A 240 8.46 -17.45 11.19
CA LYS A 240 7.53 -18.51 10.72
C LYS A 240 7.34 -18.45 9.19
N TRP A 241 8.41 -18.70 8.46
CA TRP A 241 8.51 -18.60 7.00
C TRP A 241 7.48 -19.48 6.27
N TYR A 242 7.02 -20.57 6.90
CA TYR A 242 5.97 -21.44 6.36
C TYR A 242 4.60 -20.75 6.26
N LEU A 243 4.36 -19.67 7.03
CA LEU A 243 3.13 -18.85 6.95
C LEU A 243 3.23 -17.72 5.91
N TRP A 244 4.39 -17.54 5.30
CA TRP A 244 4.60 -16.46 4.34
C TRP A 244 4.02 -16.82 2.97
N ASN A 245 3.60 -15.79 2.22
CA ASN A 245 3.17 -15.98 0.85
C ASN A 245 4.35 -16.48 -0.01
N LYS A 246 4.04 -16.98 -1.21
CA LYS A 246 5.04 -17.61 -2.08
C LYS A 246 6.22 -16.68 -2.40
N GLU A 247 5.96 -15.38 -2.51
CA GLU A 247 6.93 -14.33 -2.82
C GLU A 247 7.87 -14.04 -1.63
N ASN A 248 7.33 -13.95 -0.41
CA ASN A 248 8.12 -13.80 0.82
C ASN A 248 8.89 -15.08 1.18
N LYS A 249 8.34 -16.26 0.87
CA LYS A 249 9.08 -17.52 0.91
C LYS A 249 10.23 -17.52 -0.08
N GLN A 250 10.03 -16.96 -1.28
CA GLN A 250 11.10 -16.80 -2.25
C GLN A 250 12.17 -15.82 -1.76
N ILE A 251 11.80 -14.68 -1.16
CA ILE A 251 12.75 -13.74 -0.55
C ILE A 251 13.52 -14.39 0.60
N TYR A 252 12.84 -15.16 1.45
CA TYR A 252 13.44 -15.95 2.52
C TYR A 252 14.47 -16.96 1.96
N SER A 253 14.07 -17.72 0.93
CA SER A 253 14.94 -18.66 0.24
C SER A 253 16.10 -17.97 -0.49
N ILE A 254 15.91 -16.75 -1.02
CA ILE A 254 16.97 -15.94 -1.64
C ILE A 254 17.97 -15.45 -0.59
N ILE A 255 17.52 -15.05 0.60
CA ILE A 255 18.40 -14.68 1.72
C ILE A 255 19.17 -15.90 2.22
N LEU A 256 18.51 -17.05 2.38
CA LEU A 256 19.16 -18.32 2.75
C LEU A 256 20.15 -18.80 1.67
N ALA A 257 19.79 -18.68 0.39
CA ALA A 257 20.64 -19.07 -0.73
C ALA A 257 21.85 -18.15 -0.91
N ASN A 258 21.66 -16.83 -0.77
CA ASN A 258 22.76 -15.85 -0.81
C ASN A 258 23.69 -15.95 0.41
N ALA A 259 23.18 -16.40 1.56
CA ALA A 259 24.01 -16.74 2.71
C ALA A 259 24.82 -18.03 2.51
N ILE A 260 24.49 -18.86 1.50
CA ILE A 260 25.07 -20.21 1.34
C ILE A 260 26.17 -20.33 0.28
N LYS A 261 26.25 -19.52 -0.79
CA LYS A 261 27.46 -19.40 -1.66
C LYS A 261 27.18 -18.58 -2.94
N PRO A 262 28.21 -18.01 -3.58
CA PRO A 262 28.14 -17.46 -4.95
C PRO A 262 27.57 -18.49 -5.96
N ALA A 263 26.46 -18.18 -6.62
CA ALA A 263 25.98 -18.84 -7.86
C ALA A 263 24.82 -18.07 -8.51
N SER A 264 24.88 -17.83 -9.82
CA SER A 264 23.83 -17.19 -10.62
C SER A 264 22.71 -18.17 -10.98
N PHE A 265 21.45 -17.70 -11.03
CA PHE A 265 20.28 -18.53 -11.34
C PHE A 265 19.79 -18.30 -12.79
N LYS A 266 19.78 -19.37 -13.58
CA LYS A 266 19.15 -19.44 -14.91
C LYS A 266 17.79 -20.15 -14.79
N PHE A 267 16.77 -19.63 -15.46
CA PHE A 267 15.43 -20.23 -15.49
C PHE A 267 15.25 -21.23 -16.65
N SER A 268 16.04 -21.10 -17.73
CA SER A 268 16.21 -22.11 -18.81
C SER A 268 17.51 -21.86 -19.61
N GLU A 269 17.86 -22.70 -20.59
CA GLU A 269 19.05 -22.51 -21.45
C GLU A 269 19.08 -21.15 -22.18
N ARG A 270 17.92 -20.52 -22.40
CA ARG A 270 17.79 -19.27 -23.17
C ARG A 270 17.25 -18.09 -22.37
N ILE A 271 16.83 -18.28 -21.11
CA ILE A 271 16.19 -17.22 -20.32
C ILE A 271 16.80 -17.16 -18.92
N SER A 272 17.46 -16.03 -18.65
CA SER A 272 17.90 -15.61 -17.31
C SER A 272 17.24 -14.29 -16.97
N VAL A 273 16.58 -14.21 -15.82
CA VAL A 273 16.05 -12.95 -15.30
C VAL A 273 17.20 -12.19 -14.65
N ASN A 274 17.70 -11.17 -15.35
CA ASN A 274 18.73 -10.25 -14.86
C ASN A 274 18.22 -8.81 -14.86
N PHE A 275 19.00 -7.90 -14.26
CA PHE A 275 18.67 -6.47 -14.16
C PHE A 275 18.41 -5.82 -15.53
N GLU A 276 19.06 -6.31 -16.60
CA GLU A 276 18.83 -5.82 -17.98
C GLU A 276 17.43 -6.13 -18.50
N LEU A 277 16.83 -7.27 -18.14
CA LEU A 277 15.46 -7.60 -18.53
C LEU A 277 14.45 -6.61 -17.94
N GLY A 278 14.66 -6.21 -16.67
CA GLY A 278 13.84 -5.19 -16.00
C GLY A 278 13.95 -3.81 -16.66
N VAL A 279 15.18 -3.42 -17.04
CA VAL A 279 15.41 -2.19 -17.81
C VAL A 279 14.77 -2.27 -19.21
N GLY A 280 14.78 -3.44 -19.85
CA GLY A 280 14.14 -3.70 -21.14
C GLY A 280 12.62 -3.51 -21.11
N ILE A 281 11.95 -4.04 -20.08
CA ILE A 281 10.49 -3.86 -19.89
C ILE A 281 10.15 -2.39 -19.66
N GLY A 282 10.96 -1.66 -18.88
CA GLY A 282 10.78 -0.22 -18.66
C GLY A 282 10.90 0.61 -19.94
N LYS A 283 11.88 0.29 -20.80
CA LYS A 283 12.03 0.93 -22.12
C LYS A 283 10.84 0.64 -23.03
N LEU A 284 10.34 -0.60 -23.02
CA LEU A 284 9.20 -1.02 -23.84
C LEU A 284 7.91 -0.28 -23.46
N LEU A 285 7.64 -0.14 -22.15
CA LEU A 285 6.50 0.64 -21.66
C LEU A 285 6.63 2.14 -22.01
N TYR A 286 7.82 2.72 -21.89
CA TYR A 286 8.07 4.10 -22.29
C TYR A 286 7.87 4.31 -23.79
N SER A 287 8.34 3.39 -24.63
CA SER A 287 8.14 3.45 -26.09
C SER A 287 6.66 3.37 -26.49
N VAL A 288 5.87 2.49 -25.84
CA VAL A 288 4.42 2.40 -26.08
C VAL A 288 3.71 3.70 -25.70
N LEU A 289 4.04 4.28 -24.54
CA LEU A 289 3.47 5.56 -24.10
C LEU A 289 3.87 6.73 -25.01
N SER A 290 5.12 6.75 -25.48
CA SER A 290 5.60 7.77 -26.42
C SER A 290 4.90 7.67 -27.78
N PHE A 291 4.63 6.45 -28.27
CA PHE A 291 3.91 6.22 -29.52
C PHE A 291 2.44 6.66 -29.41
N LEU A 292 1.76 6.32 -28.31
CA LEU A 292 0.38 6.77 -28.06
C LEU A 292 0.26 8.30 -27.97
N LYS A 293 1.32 8.98 -27.53
CA LYS A 293 1.37 10.45 -27.49
C LYS A 293 1.47 11.10 -28.88
N GLN A 294 2.02 10.41 -29.87
CA GLN A 294 2.15 10.90 -31.26
C GLN A 294 0.89 10.66 -32.10
N LEU A 295 -0.02 9.80 -31.64
CA LEU A 295 -1.31 9.54 -32.28
C LEU A 295 -2.42 10.54 -31.87
N LYS A 296 -2.02 11.62 -31.17
CA LYS A 296 -2.86 12.76 -30.78
C LYS A 296 -2.44 13.99 -31.57
#